data_AF-A0A401SN65-F1
#
_entry.id   AF-A0A401SN65-F1
#
_cell.length_a   1.000
_cell.length_b   1.000
_cell.length_c   1.000
_cell.angle_alpha   90.00
_cell.angle_beta   90.00
_cell.angle_gamma   90.00
#
_symmetry.space_group_name_H-M   'P 1'
#
loop_
_entity.id
_entity.type
_entity.pdbx_description
1 polymer ?
#
loop_
_entity_poly.entity_id
_entity_poly.type
_entity_poly.pdbx_seq_one_letter_code
_entity_poly.pdbx_strand_id
1 'polypeptide(L)'
;MMRSGLRREVSANGNVLQSEIVGSVKLRVFLSGMPELRLGLNDKVLFELTGRGKSKSVEMEDVKFHQCVRLSRFENDRTISFIPPDGDFELMSYRLNIHVKPLIWIESVIETFSHSRVEYLIKVRYMKIIEKSGYQALPWVRYITQSGDYQLRIH
;
A
#
# COMPACT_ATOMS: atom_id res chain seq x y z
N MET A 1 14.32 -0.69 -2.04
CA MET A 1 12.99 -0.23 -2.52
C MET A 1 11.90 -0.69 -1.58
N MET A 2 11.08 0.23 -1.07
CA MET A 2 9.86 -0.07 -0.30
C MET A 2 8.67 -0.15 -1.25
N ARG A 3 7.83 -1.18 -1.11
CA ARG A 3 6.58 -1.33 -1.86
C ARG A 3 5.44 -1.57 -0.88
N SER A 4 4.31 -0.92 -1.10
CA SER A 4 3.08 -1.12 -0.32
C SER A 4 1.88 -1.16 -1.27
N GLY A 5 0.94 -2.06 -0.99
CA GLY A 5 -0.32 -2.21 -1.70
C GLY A 5 -1.49 -2.13 -0.71
N LEU A 6 -2.54 -1.41 -1.09
CA LEU A 6 -3.80 -1.38 -0.34
C LEU A 6 -4.65 -2.58 -0.79
N ARG A 7 -4.95 -3.49 0.13
CA ARG A 7 -5.96 -4.54 -0.07
C ARG A 7 -7.26 -4.07 0.57
N ARG A 8 -8.34 -4.05 -0.20
CA ARG A 8 -9.65 -3.61 0.29
C ARG A 8 -10.77 -4.49 -0.26
N GLU A 9 -11.65 -4.89 0.62
CA GLU A 9 -12.84 -5.69 0.31
C GLU A 9 -14.08 -4.88 0.67
N VAL A 10 -15.02 -4.78 -0.26
CA VAL A 10 -16.25 -3.98 -0.13
C VAL A 10 -17.44 -4.86 -0.46
N SER A 11 -18.44 -4.85 0.41
CA SER A 11 -19.70 -5.56 0.20
C SER A 11 -20.51 -4.93 -0.95
N ALA A 12 -21.50 -5.67 -1.47
CA ALA A 12 -22.43 -5.17 -2.48
C ALA A 12 -23.20 -3.91 -2.03
N ASN A 13 -23.37 -3.72 -0.72
CA ASN A 13 -24.04 -2.55 -0.13
C ASN A 13 -23.12 -1.33 0.02
N GLY A 14 -21.86 -1.41 -0.43
CA GLY A 14 -20.87 -0.33 -0.33
C GLY A 14 -20.14 -0.26 1.02
N ASN A 15 -20.46 -1.13 1.98
CA ASN A 15 -19.74 -1.20 3.26
C ASN A 15 -18.38 -1.86 3.08
N VAL A 16 -17.35 -1.24 3.66
CA VAL A 16 -15.97 -1.75 3.64
C VAL A 16 -15.87 -2.87 4.68
N LEU A 17 -15.54 -4.08 4.21
CA LEU A 17 -15.42 -5.26 5.05
C LEU A 17 -13.99 -5.42 5.59
N GLN A 18 -12.99 -5.17 4.75
CA GLN A 18 -11.58 -5.25 5.11
C GLN A 18 -10.79 -4.14 4.41
N SER A 19 -9.83 -3.55 5.10
CA SER A 19 -8.92 -2.54 4.55
C SER A 19 -7.56 -2.61 5.23
N GLU A 20 -6.59 -3.21 4.56
CA GLU A 20 -5.24 -3.37 5.07
C GLU A 20 -4.21 -2.92 4.03
N ILE A 21 -3.08 -2.40 4.52
CA ILE A 21 -1.89 -2.15 3.70
C ILE A 21 -0.94 -3.31 3.93
N VAL A 22 -0.57 -3.99 2.85
CA VAL A 22 0.48 -5.00 2.86
C VAL A 22 1.69 -4.42 2.14
N GLY A 23 2.85 -4.43 2.80
CA GLY A 23 4.07 -3.92 2.20
C GLY A 23 5.30 -4.76 2.49
N SER A 24 6.34 -4.53 1.72
CA SER A 24 7.65 -5.17 1.82
C SER A 24 8.76 -4.13 1.67
N VAL A 25 9.83 -4.30 2.43
CA VAL A 25 11.07 -3.53 2.29
C VAL A 25 12.13 -4.43 1.67
N LYS A 26 12.49 -4.15 0.42
CA LYS A 26 13.58 -4.84 -0.27
C LYS A 26 14.83 -3.97 -0.27
N LEU A 27 15.99 -4.57 -0.04
CA LEU A 27 17.28 -3.90 -0.06
C LEU A 27 18.15 -4.48 -1.17
N ARG A 28 19.00 -3.61 -1.71
CA ARG A 28 20.09 -3.97 -2.60
C ARG A 28 21.37 -3.47 -1.98
N VAL A 29 22.23 -4.38 -1.54
CA VAL A 29 23.37 -4.07 -0.68
C VAL A 29 24.68 -4.20 -1.45
N PHE A 30 25.43 -3.10 -1.43
CA PHE A 30 26.76 -2.94 -2.05
C PHE A 30 27.72 -2.35 -1.02
N LEU A 31 27.83 -3.02 0.13
CA LEU A 31 28.71 -2.61 1.22
C LEU A 31 29.85 -3.62 1.32
N SER A 32 31.06 -3.15 1.62
CA SER A 32 32.20 -4.03 1.88
C SER A 32 32.25 -4.44 3.35
N GLY A 33 32.66 -5.69 3.62
CA GLY A 33 32.76 -6.25 4.96
C GLY A 33 31.41 -6.72 5.53
N MET A 34 31.28 -6.73 6.86
CA MET A 34 30.05 -7.16 7.57
C MET A 34 29.53 -6.02 8.47
N PRO A 35 29.02 -4.91 7.90
CA PRO A 35 28.55 -3.78 8.68
C PRO A 35 27.23 -4.09 9.40
N GLU A 36 27.11 -3.68 10.66
CA GLU A 36 25.83 -3.65 11.38
C GLU A 36 25.04 -2.40 10.95
N LEU A 37 23.86 -2.61 10.35
CA LEU A 37 22.94 -1.57 9.93
C LEU A 37 21.78 -1.44 10.90
N ARG A 38 21.28 -0.21 11.07
CA ARG A 38 20.08 0.10 11.85
C ARG A 38 19.06 0.84 11.00
N LEU A 39 17.83 0.33 10.97
CA LEU A 39 16.69 0.97 10.33
C LEU A 39 15.72 1.46 11.39
N GLY A 40 15.50 2.78 11.42
CA GLY A 40 14.47 3.42 12.23
C GLY A 40 13.17 3.53 11.43
N LEU A 41 12.04 3.21 12.07
CA LEU A 41 10.70 3.41 11.51
C LEU A 41 9.94 4.44 12.34
N ASN A 42 8.96 5.12 11.73
CA ASN A 42 8.02 5.99 12.43
C ASN A 42 6.94 5.18 13.15
N ASP A 43 7.37 4.24 14.00
CA ASP A 43 6.49 3.39 14.80
C ASP A 43 5.83 4.21 15.92
N LYS A 44 4.51 4.11 16.04
CA LYS A 44 3.74 4.81 17.09
C LYS A 44 4.20 4.42 18.49
N VAL A 45 4.55 3.15 18.69
CA VAL A 45 5.01 2.65 20.00
C VAL A 45 6.32 3.33 20.39
N LEU A 46 7.26 3.47 19.43
CA LEU A 46 8.53 4.17 19.67
C LEU A 46 8.32 5.66 19.94
N PHE A 47 7.35 6.30 19.27
CA PHE A 47 7.01 7.70 19.48
C PHE A 47 6.34 7.96 20.85
N GLU A 48 5.55 7.02 21.35
CA GLU A 48 4.94 7.08 22.70
C GLU A 48 6.02 6.91 23.79
N LEU A 49 6.96 5.97 23.62
CA LEU A 49 8.07 5.77 24.56
C LEU A 49 9.05 6.95 24.63
N THR A 50 9.16 7.76 23.57
CA THR A 50 10.08 8.91 23.48
C THR A 50 9.43 10.27 23.69
N GLY A 51 8.12 10.32 24.01
CA GLY A 51 7.41 11.55 24.39
C GLY A 51 7.14 12.54 23.24
N ARG A 52 7.21 12.12 21.97
CA ARG A 52 7.05 13.00 20.79
C ARG A 52 5.67 12.83 20.12
N GLY A 53 4.59 13.04 20.88
CA GLY A 53 3.20 12.71 20.49
C GLY A 53 2.50 13.59 19.44
N LYS A 54 3.20 14.27 18.51
CA LYS A 54 2.55 15.14 17.48
C LYS A 54 2.78 14.74 16.02
N SER A 55 3.48 13.64 15.75
CA SER A 55 3.78 13.22 14.36
C SER A 55 2.88 12.05 13.91
N LYS A 56 2.59 11.97 12.61
CA LYS A 56 1.87 10.83 11.99
C LYS A 56 2.69 9.56 12.21
N SER A 57 2.24 8.72 13.12
CA SER A 57 2.86 7.46 13.45
C SER A 57 2.09 6.28 12.84
N VAL A 58 2.78 5.16 12.67
CA VAL A 58 2.25 3.95 12.05
C VAL A 58 2.20 2.85 13.11
N GLU A 59 1.01 2.28 13.33
CA GLU A 59 0.86 1.03 14.08
C GLU A 59 0.99 -0.14 13.12
N MET A 60 1.99 -0.99 13.34
CA MET A 60 2.19 -2.21 12.57
C MET A 60 1.56 -3.37 13.33
N GLU A 61 0.64 -4.09 12.69
CA GLU A 61 -0.02 -5.24 13.34
C GLU A 61 0.85 -6.50 13.27
N ASP A 62 1.32 -6.81 12.07
CA ASP A 62 2.10 -8.01 11.80
C ASP A 62 3.33 -7.60 11.00
N VAL A 63 4.50 -7.99 11.50
CA VAL A 63 5.79 -7.74 10.86
C VAL A 63 6.58 -9.04 10.84
N LYS A 64 7.04 -9.41 9.65
CA LYS A 64 7.95 -10.54 9.46
C LYS A 64 9.30 -10.00 9.01
N PHE A 65 10.35 -10.46 9.66
CA PHE A 65 11.71 -10.04 9.39
C PHE A 65 12.51 -11.14 8.70
N HIS A 66 13.51 -10.72 7.93
CA HIS A 66 14.56 -11.61 7.47
C HIS A 66 15.39 -12.14 8.65
N GLN A 67 15.96 -13.33 8.51
CA GLN A 67 16.80 -13.99 9.53
C GLN A 67 18.02 -13.17 9.98
N CYS A 68 18.44 -12.16 9.21
CA CYS A 68 19.57 -11.30 9.58
C CYS A 68 19.22 -10.22 10.62
N VAL A 69 17.94 -10.06 10.96
CA VAL A 69 17.45 -9.08 11.93
C VAL A 69 17.55 -9.62 13.36
N ARG A 70 18.08 -8.79 14.26
CA ARG A 70 18.14 -9.07 15.69
C ARG A 70 16.78 -8.79 16.36
N LEU A 71 15.92 -9.80 16.42
CA LEU A 71 14.56 -9.70 16.98
C LEU A 71 14.55 -9.14 18.41
N SER A 72 15.53 -9.52 19.25
CA SER A 72 15.63 -9.04 20.62
C SER A 72 15.79 -7.51 20.72
N ARG A 73 16.45 -6.86 19.77
CA ARG A 73 16.52 -5.39 19.74
C ARG A 73 15.17 -4.78 19.41
N PHE A 74 14.51 -5.31 18.38
CA PHE A 74 13.19 -4.85 17.97
C PHE A 74 12.14 -4.98 19.07
N GLU A 75 12.14 -6.08 19.84
CA GLU A 75 11.21 -6.27 20.96
C GLU A 75 11.43 -5.27 22.10
N ASN A 76 12.68 -4.87 22.37
CA ASN A 76 13.03 -3.99 23.48
C ASN A 76 12.82 -2.50 23.15
N ASP A 77 13.33 -2.04 22.01
CA ASP A 77 13.40 -0.61 21.68
C ASP A 77 12.85 -0.28 20.29
N ARG A 78 12.19 -1.23 19.62
CA ARG A 78 11.67 -1.11 18.24
C ARG A 78 12.73 -0.76 17.20
N THR A 79 14.01 -0.95 17.49
CA THR A 79 15.11 -0.74 16.54
C THR A 79 15.36 -1.99 15.70
N ILE A 80 15.33 -1.86 14.38
CA ILE A 80 15.67 -2.95 13.46
C ILE A 80 17.18 -2.92 13.24
N SER A 81 17.92 -3.79 13.93
CA SER A 81 19.37 -3.98 13.73
C SER A 81 19.66 -5.26 12.97
N PHE A 82 20.53 -5.23 11.96
CA PHE A 82 20.85 -6.39 11.12
C PHE A 82 22.21 -6.27 10.44
N ILE A 83 22.78 -7.42 10.05
CA ILE A 83 23.94 -7.50 9.14
C ILE A 83 23.40 -7.99 7.80
N PRO A 84 23.34 -7.15 6.75
CA PRO A 84 22.69 -7.53 5.50
C PRO A 84 23.45 -8.62 4.74
N PRO A 85 22.74 -9.55 4.07
CA PRO A 85 23.32 -10.35 2.99
C PRO A 85 23.73 -9.46 1.80
N ASP A 86 24.69 -9.95 1.01
CA ASP A 86 25.11 -9.27 -0.21
C ASP A 86 24.03 -9.35 -1.31
N GLY A 87 23.91 -8.29 -2.11
CA GLY A 87 22.99 -8.24 -3.24
C GLY A 87 21.55 -7.90 -2.86
N ASP A 88 20.60 -8.48 -3.59
CA ASP A 88 19.17 -8.19 -3.47
C ASP A 88 18.48 -9.13 -2.47
N PHE A 89 17.84 -8.59 -1.44
CA PHE A 89 17.06 -9.38 -0.49
C PHE A 89 15.86 -8.61 0.09
N GLU A 90 14.90 -9.34 0.67
CA GLU A 90 13.77 -8.76 1.38
C GLU A 90 14.06 -8.69 2.88
N LEU A 91 14.11 -7.48 3.43
CA LEU A 91 14.42 -7.24 4.85
C LEU A 91 13.21 -7.53 5.74
N MET A 92 12.02 -7.07 5.33
CA MET A 92 10.81 -7.24 6.11
C MET A 92 9.55 -7.14 5.25
N SER A 93 8.49 -7.81 5.69
CA SER A 93 7.12 -7.62 5.22
C SER A 93 6.24 -7.16 6.38
N TYR A 94 5.32 -6.23 6.15
CA TYR A 94 4.47 -5.66 7.19
C TYR A 94 3.01 -5.55 6.73
N ARG A 95 2.10 -5.59 7.70
CA ARG A 95 0.66 -5.34 7.52
C ARG A 95 0.21 -4.21 8.45
N LEU A 96 -0.51 -3.24 7.89
CA LEU A 96 -1.08 -2.10 8.61
C LEU A 96 -2.59 -2.06 8.38
N ASN A 97 -3.38 -2.01 9.46
CA ASN A 97 -4.82 -1.73 9.35
C ASN A 97 -5.06 -0.23 9.37
N ILE A 98 -4.97 0.40 8.20
CA ILE A 98 -5.21 1.85 8.07
C ILE A 98 -6.59 2.10 7.46
N HIS A 99 -7.36 2.94 8.14
CA HIS A 99 -8.62 3.51 7.65
C HIS A 99 -8.34 4.69 6.72
N VAL A 100 -7.58 4.47 5.65
CA VAL A 100 -7.38 5.49 4.61
C VAL A 100 -8.61 5.58 3.72
N LYS A 101 -8.88 6.81 3.25
CA LYS A 101 -9.80 6.99 2.13
C LYS A 101 -9.21 6.27 0.91
N PRO A 102 -10.03 5.50 0.19
CA PRO A 102 -9.57 4.72 -0.95
C PRO A 102 -8.96 5.64 -2.02
N LEU A 103 -7.79 5.25 -2.55
CA LEU A 103 -7.11 5.98 -3.62
C LEU A 103 -7.98 6.05 -4.88
N ILE A 104 -8.73 4.97 -5.14
CA ILE A 104 -9.75 4.86 -6.18
C ILE A 104 -10.95 4.16 -5.55
N TRP A 105 -12.13 4.75 -5.72
CA TRP A 105 -13.42 4.25 -5.25
C TRP A 105 -14.36 4.11 -6.44
N ILE A 106 -14.99 2.95 -6.58
CA ILE A 106 -15.87 2.66 -7.70
C ILE A 106 -17.25 2.36 -7.12
N GLU A 107 -18.24 3.11 -7.58
CA GLU A 107 -19.66 2.84 -7.35
C GLU A 107 -20.23 2.30 -8.65
N SER A 108 -20.81 1.10 -8.64
CA SER A 108 -21.43 0.50 -9.81
C SER A 108 -22.90 0.24 -9.53
N VAL A 109 -23.77 0.73 -10.41
CA VAL A 109 -25.21 0.42 -10.41
C VAL A 109 -25.48 -0.42 -11.64
N ILE A 110 -26.13 -1.57 -11.44
CA ILE A 110 -26.47 -2.50 -12.52
C ILE A 110 -27.98 -2.49 -12.67
N GLU A 111 -28.46 -2.08 -13.83
CA GLU A 111 -29.88 -2.08 -14.17
C GLU A 111 -30.13 -3.17 -15.21
N THR A 112 -31.00 -4.12 -14.87
CA THR A 112 -31.37 -5.22 -15.76
C THR A 112 -32.75 -4.95 -16.34
N PHE A 113 -32.85 -4.90 -17.67
CA PHE A 113 -34.11 -4.75 -18.39
C PHE A 113 -34.44 -6.11 -19.02
N SER A 114 -35.54 -6.72 -18.57
CA SER A 114 -35.91 -8.12 -18.89
C SER A 114 -35.74 -8.45 -20.39
N HIS A 115 -34.96 -9.51 -20.68
CA HIS A 115 -34.60 -10.05 -22.01
C HIS A 115 -34.01 -9.08 -23.06
N SER A 116 -33.82 -7.79 -22.74
CA SER A 116 -33.42 -6.79 -23.74
C SER A 116 -31.98 -6.32 -23.55
N ARG A 117 -31.63 -5.87 -22.34
CA ARG A 117 -30.31 -5.29 -22.08
C ARG A 117 -29.98 -5.24 -20.60
N VAL A 118 -28.69 -5.09 -20.32
CA VAL A 118 -28.16 -4.76 -19.00
C VAL A 118 -27.37 -3.46 -19.14
N GLU A 119 -27.66 -2.50 -18.28
CA GLU A 119 -26.93 -1.22 -18.21
C GLU A 119 -26.05 -1.19 -16.97
N TYR A 120 -24.79 -0.81 -17.16
CA TYR A 120 -23.79 -0.66 -16.09
C TYR A 120 -23.45 0.82 -15.94
N LEU A 121 -23.90 1.45 -14.86
CA LEU A 121 -23.54 2.81 -14.51
C LEU A 121 -22.37 2.76 -13.52
N ILE A 122 -21.17 3.02 -14.00
CA ILE A 122 -19.93 2.99 -13.21
C ILE A 122 -19.47 4.42 -12.92
N LYS A 123 -19.48 4.80 -11.64
CA LYS A 123 -18.97 6.07 -11.14
C LYS A 123 -17.64 5.85 -10.42
N VAL A 124 -16.57 6.39 -10.99
CA VAL A 124 -15.23 6.33 -10.41
C VAL A 124 -14.92 7.64 -9.68
N ARG A 125 -14.59 7.56 -8.40
CA ARG A 125 -14.01 8.64 -7.61
C ARG A 125 -12.55 8.29 -7.32
N TYR A 126 -11.64 9.24 -7.43
CA TYR A 126 -10.22 8.98 -7.17
C TYR A 126 -9.60 10.15 -6.42
N MET A 127 -8.56 9.86 -5.65
CA MET A 127 -7.77 10.89 -5.00
C MET A 127 -6.81 11.50 -6.03
N LYS A 128 -6.99 12.78 -6.34
CA LYS A 128 -6.06 13.51 -7.19
C LYS A 128 -4.77 13.79 -6.41
N ILE A 129 -3.69 13.10 -6.77
CA ILE A 129 -2.36 13.42 -6.27
C ILE A 129 -1.87 14.61 -7.08
N ILE A 130 -1.85 15.80 -6.48
CA ILE A 130 -1.32 17.01 -7.10
C ILE A 130 0.15 17.10 -6.71
N GLU A 131 1.03 16.90 -7.68
CA GLU A 131 2.46 17.06 -7.49
C GLU A 131 2.81 18.57 -7.44
N LYS A 132 3.61 18.98 -6.44
CA LYS A 132 4.04 20.39 -6.28
C LYS A 132 5.06 20.85 -7.34
N SER A 133 5.49 19.94 -8.22
CA SER A 133 6.49 20.16 -9.27
C SER A 133 6.01 21.02 -10.44
N GLY A 134 4.71 21.33 -10.51
CA GLY A 134 4.11 22.03 -11.66
C GLY A 134 3.91 21.13 -12.88
N TYR A 135 4.12 19.82 -12.75
CA TYR A 135 3.91 18.86 -13.84
C TYR A 135 2.41 18.73 -14.15
N GLN A 136 1.98 19.17 -15.34
CA GLN A 136 0.63 18.92 -15.84
C GLN A 136 0.55 17.49 -16.37
N ALA A 137 0.05 16.56 -15.56
CA ALA A 137 -0.35 15.25 -16.06
C ALA A 137 -1.48 15.44 -17.08
N LEU A 138 -1.23 15.07 -18.33
CA LEU A 138 -2.20 15.19 -19.40
C LEU A 138 -3.33 14.17 -19.18
N PRO A 139 -4.61 14.60 -19.08
CA PRO A 139 -5.72 13.72 -18.79
C PRO A 139 -6.22 13.11 -20.10
N TRP A 140 -5.54 12.11 -20.65
CA TRP A 140 -6.11 11.33 -21.75
C TRP A 140 -6.45 9.92 -21.29
N VAL A 141 -7.75 9.72 -21.03
CA VAL A 141 -8.39 8.44 -21.27
C VAL A 141 -9.59 8.72 -22.14
N ARG A 142 -9.47 8.44 -23.44
CA ARG A 142 -10.57 8.47 -24.41
C ARG A 142 -10.85 7.04 -24.83
N TYR A 143 -11.88 6.44 -24.26
CA TYR A 143 -12.46 5.22 -24.81
C TYR A 143 -13.57 5.62 -25.79
N ILE A 144 -13.44 5.19 -27.04
CA ILE A 144 -14.53 5.17 -28.00
C ILE A 144 -14.82 3.69 -28.24
N THR A 145 -15.93 3.18 -27.70
CA THR A 145 -16.43 1.85 -28.05
C THR A 145 -17.50 2.03 -29.12
N GLN A 146 -17.30 1.43 -30.29
CA GLN A 146 -18.36 1.20 -31.27
C GLN A 146 -18.99 -0.18 -31.02
N SER A 147 -20.25 -0.34 -31.45
CA SER A 147 -21.05 -1.55 -31.21
C SER A 147 -20.33 -2.81 -31.71
N GLY A 148 -20.04 -3.73 -30.79
CA GLY A 148 -19.43 -5.04 -31.09
C GLY A 148 -18.13 -5.34 -30.32
N ASP A 149 -17.38 -4.34 -29.87
CA ASP A 149 -16.10 -4.56 -29.20
C ASP A 149 -16.22 -4.49 -27.68
N TYR A 150 -16.42 -5.65 -27.05
CA TYR A 150 -16.16 -5.84 -25.63
C TYR A 150 -14.80 -6.54 -25.46
N GLN A 151 -13.73 -5.79 -25.27
CA GLN A 151 -12.49 -6.33 -24.73
C GLN A 151 -12.00 -5.50 -23.55
N LEU A 152 -12.22 -6.02 -22.34
CA LEU A 152 -11.53 -5.61 -21.13
C LEU A 152 -10.34 -6.56 -20.93
N ARG A 153 -9.14 -6.11 -21.30
CA ARG A 153 -7.88 -6.76 -20.91
C ARG A 153 -7.29 -5.97 -19.76
N ILE A 154 -7.39 -6.52 -18.55
CA ILE A 154 -6.67 -6.02 -17.37
C ILE A 154 -5.31 -6.72 -17.38
N HIS A 155 -4.23 -5.93 -17.47
CA HIS A 155 -2.86 -6.36 -17.19
C HIS A 155 -2.36 -5.68 -15.92
#